data_AF-A0A1W9PKA3-F1
#
_entry.id   AF-A0A1W9PKA3-F1
#
_cell.length_a   1.000
_cell.length_b   1.000
_cell.length_c   1.000
_cell.angle_alpha   90.00
_cell.angle_beta   90.00
_cell.angle_gamma   90.00
#
_symmetry.space_group_name_H-M   'P 1'
#
loop_
_entity.id
_entity.type
_entity.pdbx_description
1 polymer ?
#
loop_
_entity_poly.entity_id
_entity_poly.type
_entity_poly.pdbx_seq_one_letter_code
_entity_poly.pdbx_strand_id
1 'polypeptide(L)'
;MFIFLRSIQRSHQQQVATMNGKKLVILPLTPLKGDSHYMVVLTDGIKNDIGQSLYADTTTQMLNSKNPLIDDKGNPTVYFHPDPVANTETAAKIEGLRQLTQMMFAQAVAGGIERENIVMAWSFSTQSIGNVAKAFADANATGALALQATGLTSSQMIGMAGEDNSSLQGIADMYAGALSNLPYYLGIPSTVNPTAPLTASFEMNSSSWLPIVQDNRSIPVLMSVPNIGTAPANGWPVVIFQHGITQNRSNLLAISEAFASIGYAAVAIDLPLHGIDDNASPLYMPGMERTFDVDFIDNSTMLPVPDGKIDPSGFHYINLASLLTSRDNLRQSTSDFIALKNALSTAVGVKLDGSRVAFVGHSQGTIASFGFLNHANLESVTLAMPGGGIAQLLNNSATFGPIIEMGLASKGIMKGTSAYDAFMLATQTVIDDGDPINYAIGAGEKQNIFIIGAKGDGAGTPSDLVIPNYVMTAPLSGTRPLVIHMQASDLNLTNAPGLIPVQGNVVSCFTQGDHSSILDPTASPAATVEMQKQTASFIVTKGNFIQVTDTTVLQ
;
A
#
# COMPACT_ATOMS: atom_id res chain seq x y z
N MET A 1 24.39 -23.41 -1.37
CA MET A 1 23.32 -24.42 -1.41
C MET A 1 23.02 -24.84 0.03
N PHE A 2 21.75 -24.74 0.42
CA PHE A 2 21.08 -24.96 1.73
C PHE A 2 21.52 -24.11 2.95
N ILE A 3 20.58 -23.25 3.37
CA ILE A 3 20.63 -22.38 4.55
C ILE A 3 19.48 -22.80 5.47
N PHE A 4 19.77 -23.00 6.76
CA PHE A 4 18.76 -23.14 7.81
C PHE A 4 18.83 -21.93 8.75
N LEU A 5 17.77 -21.14 8.76
CA LEU A 5 17.43 -20.26 9.88
C LEU A 5 16.14 -20.82 10.48
N ARG A 6 16.24 -21.54 11.60
CA ARG A 6 15.08 -22.05 12.33
C ARG A 6 14.43 -20.90 13.09
N SER A 7 13.18 -20.59 12.79
CA SER A 7 12.32 -19.92 13.76
C SER A 7 11.92 -20.93 14.84
N ILE A 8 11.73 -20.47 16.08
CA ILE A 8 11.36 -21.29 17.23
C ILE A 8 9.87 -21.71 17.18
N GLN A 9 9.21 -21.56 16.02
CA GLN A 9 7.90 -22.18 15.77
C GLN A 9 7.95 -22.99 14.47
N ARG A 10 7.68 -24.30 14.61
CA ARG A 10 7.67 -25.26 13.50
C ARG A 10 6.59 -24.91 12.48
N SER A 11 6.95 -25.15 11.21
CA SER A 11 6.12 -25.27 9.99
C SER A 11 5.97 -24.01 9.12
N HIS A 12 6.41 -24.18 7.86
CA HIS A 12 6.47 -23.25 6.71
C HIS A 12 7.68 -22.29 6.70
N GLN A 13 8.39 -22.22 5.56
CA GLN A 13 9.52 -21.29 5.38
C GLN A 13 8.97 -19.86 5.50
N GLN A 14 9.25 -19.18 6.62
CA GLN A 14 8.79 -17.81 6.88
C GLN A 14 9.76 -16.74 6.32
N GLN A 15 10.90 -17.15 5.78
CA GLN A 15 11.96 -16.27 5.30
C GLN A 15 12.89 -17.01 4.33
N VAL A 16 13.60 -16.24 3.50
CA VAL A 16 14.73 -16.68 2.68
C VAL A 16 15.96 -15.92 3.11
N ALA A 17 17.09 -16.61 3.23
CA ALA A 17 18.39 -15.97 3.37
C ALA A 17 19.25 -16.23 2.14
N THR A 18 19.99 -15.22 1.71
CA THR A 18 20.85 -15.30 0.52
C THR A 18 22.09 -14.42 0.70
N MET A 19 23.09 -14.64 -0.15
CA MET A 19 24.27 -13.79 -0.23
C MET A 19 24.13 -12.82 -1.41
N ASN A 20 24.31 -11.53 -1.16
CA ASN A 20 24.48 -10.52 -2.20
C ASN A 20 25.89 -9.91 -2.08
N GLY A 21 26.80 -10.39 -2.91
CA GLY A 21 28.24 -10.12 -2.75
C GLY A 21 28.74 -10.59 -1.38
N LYS A 22 29.23 -9.66 -0.56
CA LYS A 22 29.71 -9.93 0.80
C LYS A 22 28.65 -9.73 1.90
N LYS A 23 27.38 -9.50 1.54
CA LYS A 23 26.29 -9.25 2.49
C LYS A 23 25.42 -10.49 2.63
N LEU A 24 25.13 -10.90 3.86
CA LEU A 24 24.03 -11.82 4.17
C LEU A 24 22.73 -11.02 4.18
N VAL A 25 21.75 -11.43 3.40
CA VAL A 25 20.43 -10.80 3.32
C VAL A 25 19.41 -11.79 3.85
N ILE A 26 18.56 -11.35 4.78
CA ILE A 26 17.47 -12.15 5.36
C ILE A 26 16.16 -11.45 5.00
N LEU A 27 15.33 -12.13 4.21
CA LEU A 27 14.10 -11.61 3.63
C LEU A 27 12.91 -12.38 4.19
N PRO A 28 12.04 -11.75 5.01
CA PRO A 28 10.78 -12.35 5.40
C PRO A 28 9.92 -12.66 4.17
N LEU A 29 9.22 -13.80 4.20
CA LEU A 29 8.20 -14.18 3.21
C LEU A 29 6.78 -13.88 3.73
N THR A 30 6.67 -13.35 4.93
CA THR A 30 5.44 -12.87 5.54
C THR A 30 5.79 -11.64 6.37
N PRO A 31 4.94 -10.60 6.37
CA PRO A 31 5.13 -9.47 7.28
C PRO A 31 5.34 -9.97 8.71
N LEU A 32 6.38 -9.45 9.37
CA LEU A 32 6.58 -9.73 10.78
C LEU A 32 5.44 -9.10 11.57
N LYS A 33 5.03 -9.76 12.65
CA LYS A 33 4.01 -9.21 13.55
C LYS A 33 4.49 -7.88 14.11
N GLY A 34 3.66 -6.84 14.02
CA GLY A 34 3.94 -5.55 14.64
C GLY A 34 4.02 -5.65 16.17
N ASP A 35 4.62 -4.64 16.80
CA ASP A 35 4.76 -4.55 18.27
C ASP A 35 5.32 -5.84 18.91
N SER A 36 6.37 -6.38 18.31
CA SER A 36 6.95 -7.68 18.68
C SER A 36 8.47 -7.63 18.71
N HIS A 37 9.07 -8.48 19.55
CA HIS A 37 10.51 -8.65 19.62
C HIS A 37 10.94 -9.92 18.89
N TYR A 38 11.93 -9.77 18.02
CA TYR A 38 12.51 -10.86 17.25
C TYR A 38 14.00 -10.99 17.58
N MET A 39 14.50 -12.21 17.42
CA MET A 39 15.92 -12.52 17.53
C MET A 39 16.35 -13.30 16.30
N VAL A 40 17.49 -12.90 15.74
CA VAL A 40 18.18 -13.64 14.69
C VAL A 40 19.35 -14.36 15.32
N VAL A 41 19.51 -15.64 14.97
CA VAL A 41 20.63 -16.48 15.41
C VAL A 41 21.26 -17.13 14.18
N LEU A 42 22.53 -16.81 13.95
CA LEU A 42 23.36 -17.46 12.95
C LEU A 42 24.08 -18.64 13.62
N THR A 43 24.11 -19.78 12.91
CA THR A 43 24.76 -21.00 13.41
C THR A 43 25.89 -21.45 12.50
N ASP A 44 26.76 -22.32 13.02
CA ASP A 44 27.83 -22.98 12.27
C ASP A 44 27.33 -23.96 11.20
N GLY A 45 26.02 -24.21 11.16
CA GLY A 45 25.34 -24.85 10.04
C GLY A 45 25.39 -24.05 8.75
N ILE A 46 25.70 -22.74 8.80
CA ILE A 46 25.97 -21.92 7.61
C ILE A 46 27.33 -22.34 7.05
N LYS A 47 27.34 -22.76 5.78
CA LYS A 47 28.54 -23.26 5.09
C LYS A 47 28.91 -22.40 3.89
N ASN A 48 30.22 -22.27 3.63
CA ASN A 48 30.71 -21.72 2.37
C ASN A 48 30.54 -22.71 1.20
N ASP A 49 30.92 -22.28 0.00
CA ASP A 49 30.83 -23.04 -1.26
C ASP A 49 31.66 -24.34 -1.27
N ILE A 50 32.72 -24.41 -0.45
CA ILE A 50 33.54 -25.61 -0.24
C ILE A 50 33.11 -26.44 0.99
N GLY A 51 31.97 -26.11 1.61
CA GLY A 51 31.35 -26.90 2.68
C GLY A 51 31.89 -26.66 4.09
N GLN A 52 32.75 -25.65 4.29
CA GLN A 52 33.26 -25.27 5.61
C GLN A 52 32.24 -24.43 6.36
N SER A 53 32.06 -24.76 7.64
CA SER A 53 31.18 -24.03 8.57
C SER A 53 31.69 -22.63 8.87
N LEU A 54 30.75 -21.72 9.11
CA LEU A 54 30.99 -20.41 9.66
C LEU A 54 31.38 -20.54 11.15
N TYR A 55 32.37 -19.77 11.60
CA TYR A 55 32.81 -19.78 13.00
C TYR A 55 32.57 -18.42 13.65
N ALA A 56 32.22 -18.44 14.93
CA ALA A 56 32.09 -17.22 15.74
C ALA A 56 33.43 -16.47 15.78
N ASP A 57 33.41 -15.15 15.62
CA ASP A 57 34.57 -14.32 15.91
C ASP A 57 34.88 -14.34 17.41
N THR A 58 36.10 -13.92 17.79
CA THR A 58 36.57 -13.97 19.19
C THR A 58 35.64 -13.20 20.13
N THR A 59 35.10 -12.06 19.70
CA THR A 59 34.17 -11.25 20.51
C THR A 59 32.89 -12.04 20.77
N THR A 60 32.31 -12.63 19.72
CA THR A 60 31.10 -13.44 19.88
C THR A 60 31.34 -14.67 20.76
N GLN A 61 32.49 -15.33 20.66
CA GLN A 61 32.86 -16.43 21.56
C GLN A 61 32.91 -15.97 23.03
N MET A 62 33.47 -14.80 23.31
CA MET A 62 33.51 -14.22 24.65
C MET A 62 32.10 -13.87 25.16
N LEU A 63 31.27 -13.25 24.34
CA LEU A 63 29.88 -12.92 24.68
C LEU A 63 29.07 -14.19 24.96
N ASN A 64 29.30 -15.25 24.19
CA ASN A 64 28.63 -16.53 24.36
C ASN A 64 29.18 -17.36 25.53
N SER A 65 30.36 -17.04 26.07
CA SER A 65 30.98 -17.74 27.19
C SER A 65 30.08 -17.77 28.44
N LYS A 66 29.98 -18.95 29.05
CA LYS A 66 29.33 -19.13 30.36
C LYS A 66 30.21 -18.61 31.51
N ASN A 67 31.53 -18.53 31.30
CA ASN A 67 32.49 -18.12 32.32
C ASN A 67 32.67 -16.59 32.31
N PRO A 68 32.70 -15.94 33.48
CA PRO A 68 33.05 -14.53 33.60
C PRO A 68 34.43 -14.21 33.03
N LEU A 69 34.56 -13.04 32.39
CA LEU A 69 35.84 -12.52 31.88
C LEU A 69 36.63 -11.75 32.95
N ILE A 70 35.98 -11.45 34.07
CA ILE A 70 36.55 -10.86 35.29
C ILE A 70 36.19 -11.77 36.47
N ASP A 71 37.17 -12.13 37.30
CA ASP A 71 36.94 -12.91 38.51
C ASP A 71 36.35 -12.06 39.65
N ASP A 72 35.96 -12.71 40.76
CA ASP A 72 35.37 -12.03 41.93
C ASP A 72 36.32 -11.00 42.60
N LYS A 73 37.61 -10.99 42.23
CA LYS A 73 38.64 -10.09 42.74
C LYS A 73 38.95 -8.95 41.75
N GLY A 74 38.26 -8.88 40.62
CA GLY A 74 38.47 -7.86 39.59
C GLY A 74 39.61 -8.16 38.60
N ASN A 75 40.17 -9.37 38.61
CA ASN A 75 41.24 -9.74 37.68
C ASN A 75 40.68 -10.30 36.37
N PRO A 76 41.28 -9.99 35.22
CA PRO A 76 40.88 -10.56 33.94
C PRO A 76 41.22 -12.05 33.85
N THR A 77 40.28 -12.87 33.38
CA THR A 77 40.45 -14.31 33.13
C THR A 77 40.91 -14.62 31.70
N VAL A 78 41.09 -13.56 30.90
CA VAL A 78 41.39 -13.55 29.47
C VAL A 78 42.39 -12.45 29.15
N TYR A 79 43.18 -12.63 28.07
CA TYR A 79 44.28 -11.73 27.72
C TYR A 79 44.15 -11.19 26.30
N PHE A 80 43.85 -9.90 26.19
CA PHE A 80 43.66 -9.13 24.96
C PHE A 80 44.79 -8.17 24.65
N HIS A 81 45.48 -7.68 25.70
CA HIS A 81 46.45 -6.61 25.59
C HIS A 81 47.67 -6.86 26.48
N PRO A 82 48.90 -6.54 26.01
CA PRO A 82 50.12 -6.76 26.78
C PRO A 82 50.25 -5.91 28.05
N ASP A 83 49.66 -4.71 28.06
CA ASP A 83 49.51 -3.88 29.26
C ASP A 83 48.39 -4.43 30.17
N PRO A 84 48.70 -4.84 31.42
CA PRO A 84 47.72 -5.38 32.37
C PRO A 84 46.55 -4.45 32.68
N VAL A 85 46.78 -3.13 32.72
CA VAL A 85 45.72 -2.16 33.03
C VAL A 85 44.74 -2.10 31.87
N ALA A 86 45.23 -1.87 30.65
CA ALA A 86 44.41 -1.90 29.44
C ALA A 86 43.69 -3.24 29.22
N ASN A 87 44.32 -4.37 29.58
CA ASN A 87 43.69 -5.68 29.50
C ASN A 87 42.49 -5.81 30.44
N THR A 88 42.66 -5.37 31.69
CA THR A 88 41.60 -5.39 32.71
C THR A 88 40.43 -4.50 32.31
N GLU A 89 40.69 -3.29 31.80
CA GLU A 89 39.64 -2.40 31.30
C GLU A 89 38.87 -2.99 30.12
N THR A 90 39.58 -3.64 29.19
CA THR A 90 38.95 -4.28 28.02
C THR A 90 38.09 -5.47 28.45
N ALA A 91 38.61 -6.34 29.32
CA ALA A 91 37.86 -7.49 29.84
C ALA A 91 36.61 -7.07 30.62
N ALA A 92 36.68 -5.99 31.41
CA ALA A 92 35.52 -5.47 32.15
C ALA A 92 34.43 -4.93 31.22
N LYS A 93 34.80 -4.23 30.14
CA LYS A 93 33.84 -3.74 29.13
C LYS A 93 33.13 -4.90 28.42
N ILE A 94 33.88 -5.94 28.03
CA ILE A 94 33.29 -7.11 27.37
C ILE A 94 32.46 -7.93 28.36
N GLU A 95 32.85 -8.04 29.64
CA GLU A 95 32.05 -8.72 30.67
C GLU A 95 30.68 -8.07 30.84
N GLY A 96 30.61 -6.72 30.85
CA GLY A 96 29.34 -6.01 30.87
C GLY A 96 28.44 -6.37 29.69
N LEU A 97 28.99 -6.42 28.48
CA LEU A 97 28.26 -6.85 27.27
C LEU A 97 27.88 -8.34 27.32
N ARG A 98 28.75 -9.19 27.85
CA ARG A 98 28.52 -10.64 28.01
C ARG A 98 27.31 -10.87 28.89
N GLN A 99 27.21 -10.17 30.02
CA GLN A 99 26.08 -10.27 30.94
C GLN A 99 24.76 -9.88 30.27
N LEU A 100 24.74 -8.78 29.51
CA LEU A 100 23.55 -8.32 28.78
C LEU A 100 23.10 -9.31 27.69
N THR A 101 24.04 -10.01 27.07
CA THR A 101 23.76 -10.97 25.99
C THR A 101 23.46 -12.39 26.47
N GLN A 102 23.69 -12.71 27.75
CA GLN A 102 23.43 -14.06 28.28
C GLN A 102 21.98 -14.51 28.11
N MET A 103 21.02 -13.60 28.35
CA MET A 103 19.60 -13.90 28.17
C MET A 103 19.28 -14.22 26.72
N MET A 104 19.86 -13.50 25.77
CA MET A 104 19.68 -13.74 24.33
C MET A 104 20.15 -15.15 23.95
N PHE A 105 21.35 -15.55 24.37
CA PHE A 105 21.86 -16.91 24.12
C PHE A 105 21.04 -17.98 24.85
N ALA A 106 20.57 -17.70 26.07
CA ALA A 106 19.69 -18.63 26.78
C ALA A 106 18.35 -18.84 26.05
N GLN A 107 17.78 -17.80 25.45
CA GLN A 107 16.57 -17.91 24.61
C GLN A 107 16.84 -18.72 23.34
N ALA A 108 18.00 -18.54 22.70
CA ALA A 108 18.38 -19.35 21.53
C ALA A 108 18.46 -20.85 21.89
N VAL A 109 19.05 -21.16 23.04
CA VAL A 109 19.13 -22.53 23.58
C VAL A 109 17.76 -23.09 23.93
N ALA A 110 16.90 -22.31 24.59
CA ALA A 110 15.51 -22.70 24.85
C ALA A 110 14.74 -22.98 23.55
N GLY A 111 15.12 -22.29 22.47
CA GLY A 111 14.64 -22.51 21.10
C GLY A 111 15.17 -23.76 20.39
N GLY A 112 16.03 -24.54 21.04
CA GLY A 112 16.62 -25.75 20.48
C GLY A 112 17.87 -25.53 19.62
N ILE A 113 18.54 -24.38 19.76
CA ILE A 113 19.86 -24.13 19.15
C ILE A 113 20.93 -24.47 20.18
N GLU A 114 21.82 -25.42 19.88
CA GLU A 114 22.97 -25.70 20.75
C GLU A 114 23.84 -24.46 20.88
N ARG A 115 24.26 -24.14 22.11
CA ARG A 115 24.91 -22.87 22.40
C ARG A 115 26.24 -22.72 21.68
N GLU A 116 26.96 -23.83 21.58
CA GLU A 116 28.27 -23.97 20.96
C GLU A 116 28.20 -23.72 19.45
N ASN A 117 27.03 -23.95 18.85
CA ASN A 117 26.79 -23.75 17.42
C ASN A 117 26.43 -22.30 17.08
N ILE A 118 26.26 -21.42 18.08
CA ILE A 118 25.90 -20.01 17.85
C ILE A 118 27.14 -19.24 17.37
N VAL A 119 27.05 -18.73 16.15
CA VAL A 119 28.09 -17.92 15.50
C VAL A 119 27.87 -16.43 15.77
N MET A 120 26.61 -15.99 15.75
CA MET A 120 26.20 -14.60 15.98
C MET A 120 24.74 -14.56 16.37
N ALA A 121 24.35 -13.63 17.24
CA ALA A 121 22.95 -13.39 17.53
C ALA A 121 22.70 -11.90 17.77
N TRP A 122 21.53 -11.43 17.37
CA TRP A 122 21.05 -10.08 17.68
C TRP A 122 19.53 -10.07 17.76
N SER A 123 18.97 -9.07 18.43
CA SER A 123 17.53 -8.86 18.53
C SER A 123 17.11 -7.51 17.94
N PHE A 124 15.86 -7.42 17.52
CA PHE A 124 15.24 -6.19 17.06
C PHE A 124 13.75 -6.18 17.43
N SER A 125 13.15 -5.00 17.44
CA SER A 125 11.71 -4.82 17.63
C SER A 125 11.07 -4.40 16.32
N THR A 126 9.86 -4.88 16.05
CA THR A 126 9.03 -4.38 14.95
C THR A 126 8.28 -3.13 15.40
N GLN A 127 7.94 -2.29 14.43
CA GLN A 127 7.11 -1.11 14.66
C GLN A 127 5.69 -1.52 15.06
N SER A 128 4.98 -0.64 15.76
CA SER A 128 3.54 -0.78 15.92
C SER A 128 2.85 -0.43 14.60
N ILE A 129 2.14 -1.39 14.02
CA ILE A 129 1.43 -1.23 12.75
C ILE A 129 -0.07 -1.39 12.97
N GLY A 130 -0.88 -0.56 12.30
CA GLY A 130 -2.35 -0.59 12.35
C GLY A 130 -2.96 0.30 13.42
N ASN A 131 -2.17 0.84 14.36
CA ASN A 131 -2.70 1.61 15.47
C ASN A 131 -3.38 2.91 15.02
N VAL A 132 -2.83 3.61 14.02
CA VAL A 132 -3.43 4.83 13.46
C VAL A 132 -4.72 4.51 12.71
N ALA A 133 -4.71 3.49 11.86
CA ALA A 133 -5.90 3.04 11.13
C ALA A 133 -7.02 2.62 12.10
N LYS A 134 -6.67 1.88 13.17
CA LYS A 134 -7.60 1.53 14.24
C LYS A 134 -8.12 2.76 14.98
N ALA A 135 -7.28 3.74 15.30
CA ALA A 135 -7.72 4.96 15.97
C ALA A 135 -8.70 5.77 15.12
N PHE A 136 -8.49 5.86 13.81
CA PHE A 136 -9.47 6.45 12.90
C PHE A 136 -10.79 5.68 12.87
N ALA A 137 -10.72 4.35 12.83
CA ALA A 137 -11.92 3.51 12.89
C ALA A 137 -12.69 3.67 14.21
N ASP A 138 -11.99 3.74 15.34
CA ASP A 138 -12.60 3.95 16.66
C ASP A 138 -13.20 5.36 16.79
N ALA A 139 -12.52 6.38 16.25
CA ALA A 139 -13.02 7.74 16.19
C ALA A 139 -14.27 7.86 15.29
N ASN A 140 -14.37 7.00 14.27
CA ASN A 140 -15.52 6.84 13.39
C ASN A 140 -16.07 8.17 12.86
N ALA A 141 -15.18 9.01 12.34
CA ALA A 141 -15.52 10.35 11.85
C ALA A 141 -16.71 10.30 10.87
N THR A 142 -17.54 11.34 10.88
CA THR A 142 -18.72 11.44 10.01
C THR A 142 -18.63 12.73 9.21
N GLY A 143 -18.70 12.63 7.88
CA GLY A 143 -18.83 13.78 6.99
C GLY A 143 -20.29 14.12 6.69
N ALA A 144 -20.50 15.23 5.99
CA ALA A 144 -21.81 15.60 5.43
C ALA A 144 -21.73 15.58 3.90
N LEU A 145 -22.45 14.65 3.27
CA LEU A 145 -22.48 14.49 1.81
C LEU A 145 -23.68 15.23 1.22
N ALA A 146 -23.43 16.25 0.42
CA ALA A 146 -24.45 16.98 -0.32
C ALA A 146 -24.18 16.91 -1.81
N LEU A 147 -25.19 16.50 -2.58
CA LEU A 147 -25.09 16.23 -4.01
C LEU A 147 -26.16 17.00 -4.78
N GLN A 148 -25.81 17.43 -5.98
CA GLN A 148 -26.71 18.07 -6.91
C GLN A 148 -26.58 17.41 -8.29
N ALA A 149 -27.73 17.16 -8.93
CA ALA A 149 -27.77 16.65 -10.29
C ALA A 149 -27.11 17.67 -11.23
N THR A 150 -26.21 17.20 -12.08
CA THR A 150 -25.56 18.05 -13.09
C THR A 150 -26.44 18.26 -14.33
N GLY A 151 -27.47 17.40 -14.50
CA GLY A 151 -28.30 17.35 -15.70
C GLY A 151 -27.64 16.63 -16.89
N LEU A 152 -26.47 16.01 -16.67
CA LEU A 152 -25.71 15.28 -17.68
C LEU A 152 -25.56 13.81 -17.28
N THR A 153 -25.45 12.95 -18.28
CA THR A 153 -25.05 11.55 -18.11
C THR A 153 -23.52 11.40 -18.18
N SER A 154 -22.99 10.27 -17.72
CA SER A 154 -21.56 9.97 -17.82
C SER A 154 -21.06 10.01 -19.27
N SER A 155 -21.80 9.39 -20.20
CA SER A 155 -21.51 9.44 -21.63
C SER A 155 -21.44 10.87 -22.17
N GLN A 156 -22.38 11.76 -21.78
CA GLN A 156 -22.34 13.17 -22.18
C GLN A 156 -21.11 13.90 -21.64
N MET A 157 -20.76 13.69 -20.37
CA MET A 157 -19.58 14.30 -19.77
C MET A 157 -18.27 13.83 -20.43
N ILE A 158 -18.16 12.54 -20.76
CA ILE A 158 -17.02 11.98 -21.49
C ILE A 158 -16.90 12.63 -22.88
N GLY A 159 -18.01 12.73 -23.61
CA GLY A 159 -18.01 13.40 -24.91
C GLY A 159 -17.66 14.89 -24.85
N MET A 160 -18.05 15.59 -23.77
CA MET A 160 -17.65 16.99 -23.54
C MET A 160 -16.16 17.14 -23.23
N ALA A 161 -15.52 16.12 -22.65
CA ALA A 161 -14.07 16.08 -22.45
C ALA A 161 -13.29 15.76 -23.74
N GLY A 162 -13.99 15.51 -24.86
CA GLY A 162 -13.38 15.20 -26.16
C GLY A 162 -13.04 13.72 -26.37
N GLU A 163 -13.47 12.85 -25.46
CA GLU A 163 -13.22 11.41 -25.51
C GLU A 163 -14.31 10.66 -26.31
N ASP A 164 -13.96 9.52 -26.89
CA ASP A 164 -14.93 8.66 -27.60
C ASP A 164 -15.92 8.05 -26.61
N ASN A 165 -17.21 8.35 -26.80
CA ASN A 165 -18.31 7.85 -26.00
C ASN A 165 -19.32 7.02 -26.83
N SER A 166 -18.98 6.66 -28.07
CA SER A 166 -19.89 6.00 -29.01
C SER A 166 -20.36 4.61 -28.56
N SER A 167 -19.60 3.97 -27.66
CA SER A 167 -19.93 2.67 -27.06
C SER A 167 -20.77 2.77 -25.77
N LEU A 168 -20.94 3.98 -25.22
CA LEU A 168 -21.62 4.23 -23.96
C LEU A 168 -23.11 4.49 -24.16
N GLN A 169 -23.95 3.98 -23.27
CA GLN A 169 -25.41 4.04 -23.37
C GLN A 169 -26.02 5.29 -22.70
N GLY A 170 -25.25 6.01 -21.89
CA GLY A 170 -25.72 7.14 -21.09
C GLY A 170 -26.62 6.72 -19.92
N ILE A 171 -26.40 5.53 -19.34
CA ILE A 171 -27.28 4.94 -18.31
C ILE A 171 -27.00 5.40 -16.87
N ALA A 172 -26.08 6.33 -16.71
CA ALA A 172 -25.67 6.86 -15.41
C ALA A 172 -25.79 8.39 -15.40
N ASP A 173 -26.70 8.92 -14.57
CA ASP A 173 -26.85 10.35 -14.34
C ASP A 173 -25.76 10.83 -13.38
N MET A 174 -25.12 11.95 -13.71
CA MET A 174 -24.01 12.48 -12.94
C MET A 174 -24.48 13.54 -11.94
N TYR A 175 -23.98 13.42 -10.72
CA TYR A 175 -24.16 14.34 -9.60
C TYR A 175 -22.81 14.85 -9.15
N ALA A 176 -22.72 16.14 -8.83
CA ALA A 176 -21.54 16.76 -8.27
C ALA A 176 -21.91 17.42 -6.95
N GLY A 177 -20.92 17.56 -6.06
CA GLY A 177 -21.16 18.16 -4.76
C GLY A 177 -19.95 18.10 -3.85
N ALA A 178 -20.19 18.02 -2.55
CA ALA A 178 -19.13 18.07 -1.55
C ALA A 178 -19.35 17.09 -0.40
N LEU A 179 -18.23 16.61 0.12
CA LEU A 179 -18.13 15.97 1.43
C LEU A 179 -17.53 16.98 2.41
N SER A 180 -18.36 17.52 3.30
CA SER A 180 -17.97 18.52 4.29
C SER A 180 -17.69 17.92 5.67
N ASN A 181 -17.04 18.70 6.53
CA ASN A 181 -16.65 18.33 7.90
C ASN A 181 -15.68 17.15 7.96
N LEU A 182 -14.78 17.05 6.97
CA LEU A 182 -13.79 16.00 6.91
C LEU A 182 -12.55 16.39 7.73
N PRO A 183 -12.20 15.67 8.81
CA PRO A 183 -11.02 16.00 9.57
C PRO A 183 -9.77 15.77 8.73
N TYR A 184 -8.93 16.81 8.65
CA TYR A 184 -7.68 16.81 7.90
C TYR A 184 -6.51 17.04 8.87
N TYR A 185 -5.50 16.19 8.74
CA TYR A 185 -4.42 16.06 9.73
C TYR A 185 -3.04 16.42 9.15
N LEU A 186 -2.95 16.70 7.85
CA LEU A 186 -1.75 17.10 7.13
C LEU A 186 -1.62 18.63 7.02
N GLY A 187 -0.48 19.09 6.50
CA GLY A 187 -0.22 20.50 6.27
C GLY A 187 -1.10 21.09 5.17
N ILE A 188 -1.63 22.28 5.43
CA ILE A 188 -2.42 23.09 4.50
C ILE A 188 -1.55 24.27 4.08
N PRO A 189 -1.49 24.61 2.78
CA PRO A 189 -0.67 25.73 2.34
C PRO A 189 -1.21 27.04 2.94
N SER A 190 -0.29 27.91 3.36
CA SER A 190 -0.61 29.23 3.90
C SER A 190 0.38 30.26 3.40
N THR A 191 0.11 31.55 3.63
CA THR A 191 1.06 32.63 3.29
C THR A 191 2.39 32.49 4.04
N VAL A 192 2.38 31.93 5.25
CA VAL A 192 3.58 31.74 6.09
C VAL A 192 4.32 30.47 5.72
N ASN A 193 3.60 29.39 5.40
CA ASN A 193 4.17 28.12 5.00
C ASN A 193 3.44 27.58 3.76
N PRO A 194 3.79 28.07 2.55
CA PRO A 194 3.12 27.64 1.33
C PRO A 194 3.41 26.17 1.00
N THR A 195 4.57 25.64 1.41
CA THR A 195 4.98 24.25 1.16
C THR A 195 4.61 23.30 2.30
N ALA A 196 3.70 23.68 3.20
CA ALA A 196 3.18 22.80 4.24
C ALA A 196 2.68 21.45 3.71
N PRO A 197 1.99 21.37 2.54
CA PRO A 197 1.58 20.09 1.95
C PRO A 197 2.74 19.13 1.64
N LEU A 198 3.95 19.65 1.43
CA LEU A 198 5.14 18.86 1.09
C LEU A 198 6.03 18.54 2.29
N THR A 199 5.82 19.21 3.42
CA THR A 199 6.79 19.22 4.53
C THR A 199 6.18 18.84 5.87
N ALA A 200 4.88 19.07 6.06
CA ALA A 200 4.18 18.68 7.28
C ALA A 200 3.79 17.19 7.23
N SER A 201 3.78 16.57 8.40
CA SER A 201 3.32 15.20 8.63
C SER A 201 2.43 15.20 9.88
N PHE A 202 1.81 14.08 10.20
CA PHE A 202 0.90 13.99 11.34
C PHE A 202 1.59 14.36 12.66
N GLU A 203 1.01 15.33 13.35
CA GLU A 203 1.32 15.60 14.75
C GLU A 203 0.47 14.67 15.61
N MET A 204 1.10 13.68 16.27
CA MET A 204 0.40 12.68 17.05
C MET A 204 -0.04 13.22 18.42
N ASN A 205 -1.26 12.90 18.84
CA ASN A 205 -1.68 13.17 20.21
C ASN A 205 -0.90 12.27 21.20
N SER A 206 -0.25 12.85 22.22
CA SER A 206 0.61 12.10 23.15
C SER A 206 -0.11 11.02 23.98
N SER A 207 -1.44 11.04 24.04
CA SER A 207 -2.27 10.11 24.81
C SER A 207 -3.08 9.13 23.95
N SER A 208 -2.98 9.20 22.61
CA SER A 208 -3.73 8.32 21.71
C SER A 208 -2.99 8.08 20.38
N TRP A 209 -3.45 7.13 19.58
CA TRP A 209 -2.93 6.92 18.22
C TRP A 209 -3.60 7.80 17.16
N LEU A 210 -4.41 8.78 17.58
CA LEU A 210 -5.07 9.72 16.69
C LEU A 210 -4.18 10.96 16.48
N PRO A 211 -3.95 11.38 15.23
CA PRO A 211 -3.29 12.66 14.96
C PRO A 211 -4.17 13.86 15.35
N ILE A 212 -3.53 15.01 15.54
CA ILE A 212 -4.18 16.29 15.84
C ILE A 212 -4.82 16.83 14.56
N VAL A 213 -6.12 17.11 14.61
CA VAL A 213 -6.86 17.73 13.51
C VAL A 213 -6.28 19.13 13.26
N GLN A 214 -5.87 19.39 12.02
CA GLN A 214 -5.36 20.68 11.57
C GLN A 214 -6.50 21.56 11.01
N ASP A 215 -7.45 20.95 10.30
CA ASP A 215 -8.64 21.62 9.76
C ASP A 215 -9.79 20.63 9.54
N ASN A 216 -11.01 21.14 9.38
CA ASN A 216 -12.15 20.38 8.88
C ASN A 216 -12.47 20.82 7.45
N ARG A 217 -12.11 19.99 6.48
CA ARG A 217 -12.19 20.32 5.05
C ARG A 217 -13.56 20.00 4.47
N SER A 218 -13.91 20.76 3.44
CA SER A 218 -14.90 20.32 2.45
C SER A 218 -14.16 19.97 1.18
N ILE A 219 -14.43 18.79 0.62
CA ILE A 219 -13.78 18.29 -0.58
C ILE A 219 -14.81 17.99 -1.68
N PRO A 220 -14.45 18.11 -2.96
CA PRO A 220 -15.32 17.77 -4.07
C PRO A 220 -15.70 16.29 -4.07
N VAL A 221 -16.91 16.01 -4.56
CA VAL A 221 -17.43 14.67 -4.77
C VAL A 221 -18.02 14.58 -6.17
N LEU A 222 -17.75 13.48 -6.87
CA LEU A 222 -18.48 13.08 -8.06
C LEU A 222 -19.27 11.82 -7.75
N MET A 223 -20.52 11.75 -8.21
CA MET A 223 -21.36 10.57 -8.07
C MET A 223 -22.06 10.25 -9.39
N SER A 224 -22.19 8.96 -9.69
CA SER A 224 -23.06 8.45 -10.74
C SER A 224 -24.25 7.71 -10.14
N VAL A 225 -25.46 7.96 -10.64
CA VAL A 225 -26.70 7.30 -10.19
C VAL A 225 -27.34 6.60 -11.39
N PRO A 226 -27.79 5.34 -11.27
CA PRO A 226 -28.45 4.66 -12.39
C PRO A 226 -29.73 5.41 -12.79
N ASN A 227 -29.90 5.66 -14.09
CA ASN A 227 -31.16 6.18 -14.65
C ASN A 227 -32.02 5.08 -15.32
N ILE A 228 -31.49 3.85 -15.30
CA ILE A 228 -32.22 2.63 -15.66
C ILE A 228 -32.78 1.96 -14.41
N GLY A 229 -33.99 1.40 -14.54
CA GLY A 229 -34.68 0.75 -13.42
C GLY A 229 -35.31 1.74 -12.43
N THR A 230 -35.59 1.26 -11.22
CA THR A 230 -36.23 2.05 -10.17
C THR A 230 -35.39 1.97 -8.90
N ALA A 231 -35.17 3.12 -8.26
CA ALA A 231 -34.44 3.19 -7.00
C ALA A 231 -35.08 2.25 -5.95
N PRO A 232 -34.30 1.40 -5.26
CA PRO A 232 -34.83 0.58 -4.18
C PRO A 232 -35.45 1.43 -3.07
N ALA A 233 -36.41 0.86 -2.31
CA ALA A 233 -37.11 1.59 -1.25
C ALA A 233 -36.17 2.21 -0.20
N ASN A 234 -35.04 1.56 0.10
CA ASN A 234 -34.03 2.04 1.06
C ASN A 234 -32.99 2.98 0.43
N GLY A 235 -33.05 3.24 -0.87
CA GLY A 235 -32.04 4.00 -1.62
C GLY A 235 -31.16 3.10 -2.50
N TRP A 236 -30.33 3.72 -3.32
CA TRP A 236 -29.38 3.01 -4.18
C TRP A 236 -28.25 2.40 -3.35
N PRO A 237 -27.91 1.11 -3.53
CA PRO A 237 -26.65 0.58 -3.00
C PRO A 237 -25.47 1.31 -3.68
N VAL A 238 -24.35 1.41 -2.98
CA VAL A 238 -23.26 2.34 -3.35
C VAL A 238 -21.95 1.61 -3.60
N VAL A 239 -21.25 1.95 -4.67
CA VAL A 239 -19.84 1.65 -4.86
C VAL A 239 -19.02 2.88 -4.46
N ILE A 240 -18.12 2.74 -3.49
CA ILE A 240 -17.04 3.73 -3.30
C ILE A 240 -15.95 3.41 -4.32
N PHE A 241 -15.72 4.33 -5.26
CA PHE A 241 -14.68 4.22 -6.28
C PHE A 241 -13.48 5.12 -5.92
N GLN A 242 -12.26 4.59 -6.03
CA GLN A 242 -11.03 5.38 -5.84
C GLN A 242 -10.08 5.28 -7.03
N HIS A 243 -9.69 6.45 -7.54
CA HIS A 243 -8.76 6.63 -8.67
C HIS A 243 -7.29 6.29 -8.32
N GLY A 244 -6.46 6.12 -9.35
CA GLY A 244 -5.02 5.85 -9.24
C GLY A 244 -4.16 7.09 -9.00
N ILE A 245 -2.83 6.89 -8.96
CA ILE A 245 -1.86 7.99 -8.87
C ILE A 245 -1.95 8.83 -10.16
N THR A 246 -1.68 10.13 -10.06
CA THR A 246 -1.73 11.09 -11.17
C THR A 246 -3.11 11.27 -11.84
N GLN A 247 -4.16 10.76 -11.21
CA GLN A 247 -5.54 10.82 -11.70
C GLN A 247 -6.43 11.59 -10.71
N ASN A 248 -7.73 11.63 -10.92
CA ASN A 248 -8.67 12.29 -10.02
C ASN A 248 -10.05 11.65 -10.07
N ARG A 249 -10.98 12.17 -9.25
CA ARG A 249 -12.37 11.69 -9.10
C ARG A 249 -13.13 11.53 -10.42
N SER A 250 -12.78 12.26 -11.48
CA SER A 250 -13.43 12.14 -12.80
C SER A 250 -13.29 10.76 -13.44
N ASN A 251 -12.30 9.97 -13.03
CA ASN A 251 -12.15 8.57 -13.47
C ASN A 251 -13.37 7.69 -13.16
N LEU A 252 -14.24 8.10 -12.24
CA LEU A 252 -15.52 7.44 -12.04
C LEU A 252 -16.34 7.37 -13.34
N LEU A 253 -16.24 8.38 -14.20
CA LEU A 253 -16.96 8.43 -15.48
C LEU A 253 -16.72 7.17 -16.32
N ALA A 254 -15.46 6.71 -16.40
CA ALA A 254 -15.04 5.59 -17.24
C ALA A 254 -15.61 4.22 -16.84
N ILE A 255 -16.08 4.07 -15.59
CA ILE A 255 -16.62 2.81 -15.06
C ILE A 255 -18.07 2.94 -14.56
N SER A 256 -18.61 4.16 -14.54
CA SER A 256 -19.94 4.46 -14.01
C SER A 256 -21.07 3.63 -14.63
N GLU A 257 -21.02 3.36 -15.95
CA GLU A 257 -22.04 2.55 -16.62
C GLU A 257 -22.00 1.08 -16.21
N ALA A 258 -20.82 0.54 -15.89
CA ALA A 258 -20.70 -0.83 -15.37
C ALA A 258 -21.44 -0.96 -14.03
N PHE A 259 -21.33 0.03 -13.15
CA PHE A 259 -22.06 0.06 -11.88
C PHE A 259 -23.55 0.37 -12.06
N ALA A 260 -23.90 1.27 -12.98
CA ALA A 260 -25.30 1.57 -13.28
C ALA A 260 -26.03 0.35 -13.86
N SER A 261 -25.36 -0.46 -14.68
CA SER A 261 -25.91 -1.68 -15.29
C SER A 261 -26.38 -2.74 -14.27
N ILE A 262 -25.82 -2.70 -13.06
CA ILE A 262 -26.17 -3.60 -11.94
C ILE A 262 -27.02 -2.90 -10.86
N GLY A 263 -27.48 -1.66 -11.12
CA GLY A 263 -28.32 -0.91 -10.21
C GLY A 263 -27.59 -0.37 -8.97
N TYR A 264 -26.30 -0.05 -9.09
CA TYR A 264 -25.53 0.61 -8.03
C TYR A 264 -25.23 2.07 -8.39
N ALA A 265 -25.46 2.97 -7.44
CA ALA A 265 -24.84 4.29 -7.50
C ALA A 265 -23.34 4.15 -7.18
N ALA A 266 -22.53 5.11 -7.62
CA ALA A 266 -21.11 5.11 -7.30
C ALA A 266 -20.62 6.50 -6.95
N VAL A 267 -19.69 6.60 -5.99
CA VAL A 267 -19.17 7.85 -5.45
C VAL A 267 -17.66 7.86 -5.49
N ALA A 268 -17.08 9.00 -5.85
CA ALA A 268 -15.64 9.21 -5.89
C ALA A 268 -15.24 10.51 -5.20
N ILE A 269 -14.14 10.45 -4.45
CA ILE A 269 -13.43 11.58 -3.87
C ILE A 269 -11.98 11.54 -4.32
N ASP A 270 -11.28 12.66 -4.19
CA ASP A 270 -9.85 12.70 -4.43
C ASP A 270 -9.04 12.25 -3.21
N LEU A 271 -7.97 11.50 -3.47
CA LEU A 271 -6.91 11.27 -2.48
C LEU A 271 -6.27 12.62 -2.08
N PRO A 272 -5.57 12.70 -0.93
CA PRO A 272 -4.76 13.89 -0.60
C PRO A 272 -3.88 14.30 -1.78
N LEU A 273 -3.69 15.60 -2.02
CA LEU A 273 -2.87 16.14 -3.13
C LEU A 273 -3.31 15.72 -4.54
N HIS A 274 -4.51 15.18 -4.69
CA HIS A 274 -5.15 14.93 -5.98
C HIS A 274 -6.37 15.83 -6.14
N GLY A 275 -6.83 15.99 -7.36
CA GLY A 275 -7.97 16.84 -7.69
C GLY A 275 -8.00 17.16 -9.17
N ILE A 276 -8.94 18.02 -9.54
CA ILE A 276 -8.96 18.57 -10.89
C ILE A 276 -8.03 19.77 -10.92
N ASP A 277 -7.02 19.70 -11.76
CA ASP A 277 -5.94 20.67 -11.95
C ASP A 277 -6.15 21.59 -13.17
N ASP A 278 -7.14 21.26 -14.02
CA ASP A 278 -7.63 22.13 -15.08
C ASP A 278 -8.79 23.00 -14.59
N ASN A 279 -8.53 24.30 -14.39
CA ASN A 279 -9.53 25.27 -13.97
C ASN A 279 -10.64 25.53 -15.01
N ALA A 280 -10.46 25.10 -16.26
CA ALA A 280 -11.49 25.18 -17.30
C ALA A 280 -12.48 24.00 -17.23
N SER A 281 -12.14 22.94 -16.48
CA SER A 281 -13.02 21.79 -16.32
C SER A 281 -14.32 22.17 -15.62
N PRO A 282 -15.49 21.73 -16.12
CA PRO A 282 -16.76 21.97 -15.45
C PRO A 282 -16.89 21.24 -14.11
N LEU A 283 -16.00 20.29 -13.83
CA LEU A 283 -15.96 19.54 -12.58
C LEU A 283 -15.02 20.18 -11.55
N TYR A 284 -14.20 21.16 -11.93
CA TYR A 284 -13.30 21.88 -11.01
C TYR A 284 -14.10 22.68 -9.99
N MET A 285 -13.71 22.59 -8.71
CA MET A 285 -14.36 23.30 -7.60
C MET A 285 -13.34 24.22 -6.89
N PRO A 286 -13.28 25.50 -7.27
CA PRO A 286 -12.27 26.44 -6.77
C PRO A 286 -12.20 26.49 -5.24
N GLY A 287 -10.99 26.38 -4.69
CA GLY A 287 -10.74 26.44 -3.24
C GLY A 287 -11.16 25.19 -2.45
N MET A 288 -11.68 24.16 -3.12
CA MET A 288 -12.06 22.88 -2.51
C MET A 288 -11.16 21.71 -2.94
N GLU A 289 -10.49 21.80 -4.11
CA GLU A 289 -9.59 20.76 -4.60
C GLU A 289 -8.52 20.37 -3.56
N ARG A 290 -8.18 19.08 -3.49
CA ARG A 290 -7.17 18.60 -2.52
C ARG A 290 -5.74 18.77 -3.01
N THR A 291 -5.55 19.24 -4.24
CA THR A 291 -4.30 19.82 -4.76
C THR A 291 -3.97 21.13 -4.04
N PHE A 292 -4.97 21.80 -3.46
CA PHE A 292 -4.87 23.16 -2.93
C PHE A 292 -4.42 24.21 -3.94
N ASP A 293 -4.58 23.92 -5.24
CA ASP A 293 -4.18 24.77 -6.35
C ASP A 293 -2.70 25.23 -6.25
N VAL A 294 -1.83 24.37 -5.71
CA VAL A 294 -0.40 24.65 -5.58
C VAL A 294 0.30 24.69 -6.94
N ASP A 295 1.35 25.50 -7.01
CA ASP A 295 2.21 25.70 -8.18
C ASP A 295 3.65 25.74 -7.67
N PHE A 296 4.28 24.56 -7.60
CA PHE A 296 5.64 24.37 -7.09
C PHE A 296 6.60 23.92 -8.19
N ILE A 297 6.09 23.46 -9.32
CA ILE A 297 6.90 22.95 -10.44
C ILE A 297 6.51 23.59 -11.76
N ASP A 298 7.35 23.39 -12.77
CA ASP A 298 7.00 23.69 -14.14
C ASP A 298 6.40 22.42 -14.74
N ASN A 299 5.14 22.49 -15.17
CA ASN A 299 4.36 21.31 -15.58
C ASN A 299 4.92 20.64 -16.84
N SER A 300 5.81 21.32 -17.58
CA SER A 300 6.43 20.79 -18.81
C SER A 300 7.76 20.10 -18.53
N THR A 301 8.55 20.66 -17.61
CA THR A 301 9.92 20.21 -17.31
C THR A 301 10.02 19.39 -16.03
N MET A 302 8.99 19.44 -15.18
CA MET A 302 8.94 18.82 -13.84
C MET A 302 10.04 19.33 -12.89
N LEU A 303 10.62 20.50 -13.19
CA LEU A 303 11.62 21.15 -12.34
C LEU A 303 10.93 21.95 -11.22
N PRO A 304 11.56 22.13 -10.05
CA PRO A 304 10.98 22.85 -8.91
C PRO A 304 11.00 24.38 -9.10
N VAL A 305 10.31 24.83 -10.14
CA VAL A 305 10.16 26.24 -10.54
C VAL A 305 8.71 26.45 -10.94
N PRO A 306 7.92 27.24 -10.20
CA PRO A 306 6.52 27.51 -10.53
C PRO A 306 6.34 28.08 -11.95
N ASP A 307 5.32 27.63 -12.69
CA ASP A 307 5.03 28.09 -14.06
C ASP A 307 3.70 28.88 -14.21
N GLY A 308 3.00 29.11 -13.10
CA GLY A 308 1.71 29.79 -13.07
C GLY A 308 0.52 28.89 -13.33
N LYS A 309 0.71 27.56 -13.40
CA LYS A 309 -0.36 26.57 -13.53
C LYS A 309 -0.43 25.71 -12.27
N ILE A 310 -1.63 25.17 -12.03
CA ILE A 310 -1.81 24.21 -10.95
C ILE A 310 -0.96 22.98 -11.27
N ASP A 311 -0.18 22.51 -10.30
CA ASP A 311 0.64 21.31 -10.44
C ASP A 311 -0.27 20.09 -10.72
N PRO A 312 0.20 19.10 -11.51
CA PRO A 312 -0.63 17.97 -11.90
C PRO A 312 -1.16 17.19 -10.70
N SER A 313 -2.41 16.72 -10.79
CA SER A 313 -3.05 15.90 -9.76
C SER A 313 -2.10 14.80 -9.27
N GLY A 314 -1.93 14.64 -7.96
CA GLY A 314 -1.15 13.54 -7.38
C GLY A 314 0.36 13.62 -7.54
N PHE A 315 0.90 14.61 -8.26
CA PHE A 315 2.35 14.74 -8.51
C PHE A 315 3.16 14.73 -7.20
N HIS A 316 2.65 15.41 -6.17
CA HIS A 316 3.31 15.56 -4.87
C HIS A 316 2.96 14.47 -3.84
N TYR A 317 2.12 13.49 -4.21
CA TYR A 317 1.65 12.47 -3.28
C TYR A 317 2.79 11.58 -2.76
N ILE A 318 3.69 11.19 -3.66
CA ILE A 318 4.92 10.46 -3.35
C ILE A 318 6.04 11.48 -3.21
N ASN A 319 6.53 11.65 -2.00
CA ASN A 319 7.50 12.67 -1.65
C ASN A 319 8.76 12.04 -1.04
N LEU A 320 9.80 11.92 -1.86
CA LEU A 320 11.09 11.36 -1.44
C LEU A 320 11.87 12.28 -0.47
N ALA A 321 11.52 13.57 -0.43
CA ALA A 321 12.10 14.52 0.52
C ALA A 321 11.40 14.46 1.89
N SER A 322 10.14 14.04 1.95
CA SER A 322 9.38 13.81 3.18
C SER A 322 8.62 12.49 3.14
N LEU A 323 9.29 11.42 3.56
CA LEU A 323 8.72 10.08 3.64
C LEU A 323 7.56 10.00 4.65
N LEU A 324 7.59 10.84 5.70
CA LEU A 324 6.52 10.95 6.68
C LEU A 324 5.25 11.53 6.05
N THR A 325 5.37 12.57 5.23
CA THR A 325 4.25 13.14 4.47
C THR A 325 3.65 12.08 3.53
N SER A 326 4.50 11.34 2.81
CA SER A 326 4.05 10.26 1.92
C SER A 326 3.26 9.17 2.65
N ARG A 327 3.76 8.73 3.81
CA ARG A 327 3.07 7.78 4.69
C ARG A 327 1.73 8.32 5.18
N ASP A 328 1.71 9.59 5.60
CA ASP A 328 0.53 10.19 6.20
C ASP A 328 -0.53 10.56 5.13
N ASN A 329 -0.16 10.71 3.85
CA ASN A 329 -1.12 10.73 2.73
C ASN A 329 -1.95 9.43 2.65
N LEU A 330 -1.31 8.26 2.81
CA LEU A 330 -2.00 6.96 2.84
C LEU A 330 -2.93 6.87 4.07
N ARG A 331 -2.44 7.28 5.24
CA ARG A 331 -3.22 7.23 6.50
C ARG A 331 -4.38 8.23 6.50
N GLN A 332 -4.22 9.44 5.95
CA GLN A 332 -5.30 10.41 5.77
C GLN A 332 -6.42 9.81 4.92
N SER A 333 -6.07 9.07 3.86
CA SER A 333 -7.04 8.39 3.01
C SER A 333 -7.92 7.40 3.79
N THR A 334 -7.36 6.73 4.81
CA THR A 334 -8.15 5.86 5.71
C THR A 334 -9.23 6.64 6.47
N SER A 335 -8.89 7.79 7.04
CA SER A 335 -9.86 8.68 7.70
C SER A 335 -10.95 9.14 6.72
N ASP A 336 -10.54 9.49 5.49
CA ASP A 336 -11.46 9.99 4.46
C ASP A 336 -12.47 8.92 4.02
N PHE A 337 -12.03 7.68 3.82
CA PHE A 337 -12.94 6.56 3.48
C PHE A 337 -13.94 6.25 4.58
N ILE A 338 -13.53 6.31 5.85
CA ILE A 338 -14.43 6.13 6.99
C ILE A 338 -15.50 7.22 7.00
N ALA A 339 -15.09 8.48 6.88
CA ALA A 339 -16.00 9.62 6.86
C ALA A 339 -16.97 9.58 5.67
N LEU A 340 -16.48 9.23 4.47
CA LEU A 340 -17.31 9.06 3.27
C LEU A 340 -18.34 7.95 3.46
N LYS A 341 -17.93 6.75 3.89
CA LYS A 341 -18.84 5.63 4.13
C LYS A 341 -19.94 6.00 5.13
N ASN A 342 -19.57 6.69 6.21
CA ASN A 342 -20.53 7.11 7.24
C ASN A 342 -21.53 8.15 6.74
N ALA A 343 -21.12 9.03 5.82
CA ALA A 343 -21.97 10.08 5.26
C ALA A 343 -23.04 9.55 4.27
N LEU A 344 -22.87 8.33 3.72
CA LEU A 344 -23.76 7.79 2.67
C LEU A 344 -25.22 7.72 3.11
N SER A 345 -25.50 7.23 4.31
CA SER A 345 -26.87 7.01 4.79
C SER A 345 -27.65 8.32 5.03
N THR A 346 -26.94 9.44 5.12
CA THR A 346 -27.50 10.77 5.38
C THR A 346 -27.27 11.73 4.22
N ALA A 347 -26.93 11.21 3.03
CA ALA A 347 -26.66 12.03 1.87
C ALA A 347 -27.89 12.88 1.49
N VAL A 348 -27.64 14.14 1.13
CA VAL A 348 -28.66 15.07 0.62
C VAL A 348 -28.59 15.10 -0.90
N GLY A 349 -29.74 15.10 -1.58
CA GLY A 349 -29.87 15.15 -3.04
C GLY A 349 -30.11 13.80 -3.71
N VAL A 350 -29.53 12.72 -3.16
CA VAL A 350 -29.75 11.34 -3.63
C VAL A 350 -30.00 10.44 -2.42
N LYS A 351 -31.04 9.59 -2.48
CA LYS A 351 -31.30 8.59 -1.43
C LYS A 351 -30.40 7.37 -1.65
N LEU A 352 -29.49 7.12 -0.72
CA LEU A 352 -28.52 6.03 -0.77
C LEU A 352 -28.75 5.02 0.36
N ASP A 353 -28.45 3.74 0.09
CA ASP A 353 -28.44 2.68 1.08
C ASP A 353 -27.01 2.46 1.59
N GLY A 354 -26.63 3.23 2.63
CA GLY A 354 -25.30 3.11 3.25
C GLY A 354 -25.05 1.80 4.02
N SER A 355 -26.03 0.89 4.09
CA SER A 355 -25.82 -0.48 4.59
C SER A 355 -25.32 -1.43 3.51
N ARG A 356 -25.45 -1.05 2.24
CA ARG A 356 -25.03 -1.82 1.06
C ARG A 356 -23.94 -1.07 0.31
N VAL A 357 -22.70 -1.29 0.73
CA VAL A 357 -21.53 -0.58 0.20
C VAL A 357 -20.53 -1.58 -0.35
N ALA A 358 -20.15 -1.42 -1.60
CA ALA A 358 -19.01 -2.08 -2.22
C ALA A 358 -17.86 -1.08 -2.40
N PHE A 359 -16.63 -1.58 -2.57
CA PHE A 359 -15.46 -0.75 -2.85
C PHE A 359 -14.77 -1.20 -4.14
N VAL A 360 -14.36 -0.26 -4.99
CA VAL A 360 -13.53 -0.51 -6.16
C VAL A 360 -12.38 0.49 -6.17
N GLY A 361 -11.15 0.00 -6.06
CA GLY A 361 -9.95 0.83 -6.19
C GLY A 361 -9.17 0.45 -7.44
N HIS A 362 -8.47 1.42 -8.02
CA HIS A 362 -7.47 1.19 -9.05
C HIS A 362 -6.10 1.71 -8.61
N SER A 363 -5.04 0.92 -8.80
CA SER A 363 -3.65 1.33 -8.54
C SER A 363 -3.47 1.93 -7.14
N GLN A 364 -3.00 3.18 -7.02
CA GLN A 364 -2.88 3.91 -5.75
C GLN A 364 -4.17 3.94 -4.92
N GLY A 365 -5.35 3.96 -5.56
CA GLY A 365 -6.64 3.88 -4.88
C GLY A 365 -6.85 2.55 -4.18
N THR A 366 -6.26 1.45 -4.68
CA THR A 366 -6.19 0.19 -3.93
C THR A 366 -5.22 0.29 -2.76
N ILE A 367 -4.02 0.85 -2.99
CA ILE A 367 -2.93 0.94 -2.01
C ILE A 367 -3.37 1.75 -0.78
N ALA A 368 -4.02 2.89 -1.00
CA ALA A 368 -4.49 3.78 0.06
C ALA A 368 -5.65 3.20 0.89
N SER A 369 -6.32 2.14 0.42
CA SER A 369 -7.56 1.63 1.04
C SER A 369 -7.33 0.66 2.20
N PHE A 370 -6.16 0.04 2.33
CA PHE A 370 -5.97 -1.14 3.19
C PHE A 370 -6.17 -0.88 4.69
N GLY A 371 -5.85 0.34 5.17
CA GLY A 371 -6.18 0.77 6.53
C GLY A 371 -7.71 0.77 6.75
N PHE A 372 -8.48 1.29 5.81
CA PHE A 372 -9.95 1.28 5.84
C PHE A 372 -10.52 -0.13 5.71
N LEU A 373 -10.02 -0.96 4.77
CA LEU A 373 -10.50 -2.31 4.53
C LEU A 373 -10.36 -3.24 5.74
N ASN A 374 -9.42 -2.95 6.65
CA ASN A 374 -9.28 -3.71 7.90
C ASN A 374 -10.34 -3.38 8.96
N HIS A 375 -11.09 -2.30 8.79
CA HIS A 375 -12.06 -1.82 9.77
C HIS A 375 -13.47 -1.62 9.20
N ALA A 376 -13.63 -1.66 7.87
CA ALA A 376 -14.91 -1.57 7.21
C ALA A 376 -15.65 -2.92 7.15
N ASN A 377 -16.98 -2.85 7.01
CA ASN A 377 -17.82 -3.97 6.59
C ASN A 377 -18.44 -3.61 5.24
N LEU A 378 -18.05 -4.31 4.18
CA LEU A 378 -18.43 -4.06 2.79
C LEU A 378 -19.04 -5.32 2.17
N GLU A 379 -19.92 -5.17 1.18
CA GLU A 379 -20.52 -6.32 0.47
C GLU A 379 -19.47 -7.05 -0.38
N SER A 380 -18.57 -6.30 -1.01
CA SER A 380 -17.50 -6.79 -1.88
C SER A 380 -16.44 -5.72 -2.09
N VAL A 381 -15.21 -6.15 -2.37
CA VAL A 381 -14.06 -5.29 -2.64
C VAL A 381 -13.39 -5.74 -3.94
N THR A 382 -13.25 -4.83 -4.90
CA THR A 382 -12.43 -5.06 -6.10
C THR A 382 -11.17 -4.22 -6.03
N LEU A 383 -10.02 -4.87 -6.17
CA LEU A 383 -8.70 -4.24 -6.19
C LEU A 383 -8.09 -4.41 -7.58
N ALA A 384 -8.12 -3.36 -8.39
CA ALA A 384 -7.56 -3.38 -9.73
C ALA A 384 -6.07 -2.96 -9.73
N MET A 385 -5.20 -3.89 -10.12
CA MET A 385 -3.75 -3.75 -10.20
C MET A 385 -3.13 -3.26 -8.87
N PRO A 386 -3.39 -3.94 -7.74
CA PRO A 386 -2.88 -3.52 -6.43
C PRO A 386 -1.42 -3.91 -6.23
N GLY A 387 -0.75 -3.31 -5.23
CA GLY A 387 0.59 -3.72 -4.83
C GLY A 387 0.94 -3.35 -3.39
N GLY A 388 1.82 -4.14 -2.77
CA GLY A 388 2.36 -3.90 -1.43
C GLY A 388 3.88 -3.84 -1.44
N GLY A 389 4.48 -3.57 -0.29
CA GLY A 389 5.93 -3.39 -0.17
C GLY A 389 6.41 -2.22 -1.03
N ILE A 390 5.78 -1.06 -0.82
CA ILE A 390 5.76 0.13 -1.67
C ILE A 390 7.16 0.58 -2.07
N ALA A 391 8.13 0.57 -1.16
CA ALA A 391 9.47 1.09 -1.46
C ALA A 391 10.13 0.29 -2.59
N GLN A 392 10.14 -1.05 -2.46
CA GLN A 392 10.74 -1.91 -3.47
C GLN A 392 9.84 -2.12 -4.68
N LEU A 393 8.52 -2.05 -4.51
CA LEU A 393 7.58 -2.00 -5.62
C LEU A 393 7.90 -0.82 -6.54
N LEU A 394 7.96 0.40 -6.00
CA LEU A 394 8.21 1.61 -6.79
C LEU A 394 9.63 1.61 -7.37
N ASN A 395 10.63 1.20 -6.60
CA ASN A 395 12.02 1.09 -7.06
C ASN A 395 12.19 0.09 -8.23
N ASN A 396 11.33 -0.92 -8.33
CA ASN A 396 11.36 -1.93 -9.39
C ASN A 396 10.23 -1.75 -10.43
N SER A 397 9.49 -0.65 -10.35
CA SER A 397 8.53 -0.24 -11.37
C SER A 397 9.27 0.23 -12.62
N ALA A 398 8.80 -0.16 -13.81
CA ALA A 398 9.37 0.36 -15.06
C ALA A 398 9.04 1.84 -15.24
N THR A 399 7.90 2.30 -14.69
CA THR A 399 7.45 3.69 -14.72
C THR A 399 8.14 4.54 -13.65
N PHE A 400 8.12 4.11 -12.39
CA PHE A 400 8.61 4.93 -11.26
C PHE A 400 10.08 4.72 -10.91
N GLY A 401 10.63 3.53 -11.18
CA GLY A 401 12.01 3.18 -10.84
C GLY A 401 13.04 4.17 -11.40
N PRO A 402 13.00 4.52 -12.70
CA PRO A 402 13.93 5.49 -13.29
C PRO A 402 13.83 6.89 -12.67
N ILE A 403 12.63 7.35 -12.32
CA ILE A 403 12.39 8.66 -11.71
C ILE A 403 13.00 8.70 -10.31
N ILE A 404 12.76 7.66 -9.50
CA ILE A 404 13.32 7.53 -8.15
C ILE A 404 14.84 7.45 -8.20
N GLU A 405 15.38 6.62 -9.10
CA GLU A 405 16.82 6.46 -9.27
C GLU A 405 17.49 7.79 -9.65
N MET A 406 16.92 8.53 -10.59
CA MET A 406 17.43 9.85 -11.00
C MET A 406 17.31 10.88 -9.87
N GLY A 407 16.17 10.92 -9.18
CA GLY A 407 15.94 11.82 -8.05
C GLY A 407 16.94 11.60 -6.92
N LEU A 408 17.21 10.35 -6.56
CA LEU A 408 18.19 9.99 -5.54
C LEU A 408 19.64 10.24 -6.00
N ALA A 409 19.95 9.94 -7.25
CA ALA A 409 21.27 10.23 -7.84
C ALA A 409 21.57 11.74 -7.79
N SER A 410 20.58 12.60 -8.02
CA SER A 410 20.73 14.06 -7.88
C SER A 410 21.11 14.53 -6.47
N LYS A 411 20.89 13.68 -5.46
CA LYS A 411 21.26 13.89 -4.06
C LYS A 411 22.51 13.10 -3.63
N GLY A 412 23.21 12.47 -4.59
CA GLY A 412 24.40 11.66 -4.33
C GLY A 412 24.10 10.23 -3.83
N ILE A 413 22.84 9.80 -3.83
CA ILE A 413 22.44 8.45 -3.43
C ILE A 413 22.32 7.60 -4.70
N MET A 414 23.42 6.94 -5.08
CA MET A 414 23.52 6.19 -6.34
C MET A 414 23.05 4.74 -6.18
N LYS A 415 22.26 4.22 -7.13
CA LYS A 415 21.82 2.82 -7.15
C LYS A 415 23.01 1.86 -7.12
N GLY A 416 22.84 0.75 -6.40
CA GLY A 416 23.91 -0.24 -6.19
C GLY A 416 24.91 0.11 -5.07
N THR A 417 24.73 1.26 -4.39
CA THR A 417 25.53 1.62 -3.20
C THR A 417 24.81 1.23 -1.90
N SER A 418 25.57 1.11 -0.81
CA SER A 418 24.99 0.91 0.53
C SER A 418 24.09 2.06 0.97
N ALA A 419 24.34 3.29 0.50
CA ALA A 419 23.50 4.44 0.80
C ALA A 419 22.11 4.29 0.15
N TYR A 420 22.05 3.77 -1.08
CA TYR A 420 20.78 3.49 -1.75
C TYR A 420 20.01 2.36 -1.08
N ASP A 421 20.69 1.26 -0.73
CA ASP A 421 20.08 0.15 0.01
C ASP A 421 19.50 0.63 1.35
N ALA A 422 20.26 1.46 2.08
CA ALA A 422 19.83 2.05 3.34
C ALA A 422 18.66 3.00 3.17
N PHE A 423 18.65 3.81 2.10
CA PHE A 423 17.53 4.69 1.79
C PHE A 423 16.25 3.90 1.51
N MET A 424 16.33 2.82 0.72
CA MET A 424 15.17 1.97 0.42
C MET A 424 14.65 1.25 1.67
N LEU A 425 15.55 0.76 2.53
CA LEU A 425 15.17 0.16 3.81
C LEU A 425 14.49 1.19 4.74
N ALA A 426 15.05 2.39 4.86
CA ALA A 426 14.48 3.46 5.66
C ALA A 426 13.11 3.90 5.11
N THR A 427 12.97 3.96 3.78
CA THR A 427 11.71 4.30 3.10
C THR A 427 10.62 3.31 3.43
N GLN A 428 10.90 2.00 3.30
CA GLN A 428 9.94 0.97 3.66
C GLN A 428 9.58 1.06 5.14
N THR A 429 10.58 1.19 6.02
CA THR A 429 10.38 1.34 7.46
C THR A 429 9.42 2.49 7.78
N VAL A 430 9.62 3.67 7.17
CA VAL A 430 8.74 4.81 7.42
C VAL A 430 7.33 4.55 6.92
N ILE A 431 7.17 4.01 5.70
CA ILE A 431 5.86 3.87 5.04
C ILE A 431 5.06 2.66 5.56
N ASP A 432 5.68 1.68 6.22
CA ASP A 432 5.08 0.40 6.62
C ASP A 432 3.67 0.51 7.22
N ASP A 433 3.40 1.49 8.08
CA ASP A 433 2.08 1.63 8.71
C ASP A 433 0.97 2.09 7.76
N GLY A 434 1.30 2.53 6.55
CA GLY A 434 0.37 2.75 5.44
C GLY A 434 0.48 1.72 4.32
N ASP A 435 1.41 0.76 4.42
CA ASP A 435 1.69 -0.20 3.34
C ASP A 435 0.67 -1.35 3.33
N PRO A 436 -0.02 -1.62 2.21
CA PRO A 436 -0.96 -2.72 2.05
C PRO A 436 -0.48 -4.08 2.55
N ILE A 437 0.82 -4.38 2.41
CA ILE A 437 1.33 -5.72 2.75
C ILE A 437 1.11 -6.07 4.22
N ASN A 438 1.17 -5.07 5.11
CA ASN A 438 0.98 -5.26 6.55
C ASN A 438 -0.49 -5.47 6.94
N TYR A 439 -1.41 -5.13 6.04
CA TYR A 439 -2.85 -5.20 6.23
C TYR A 439 -3.50 -6.35 5.44
N ALA A 440 -2.76 -6.99 4.54
CA ALA A 440 -3.26 -7.96 3.56
C ALA A 440 -3.98 -9.15 4.21
N ILE A 441 -3.40 -9.75 5.25
CA ILE A 441 -4.01 -10.88 5.96
C ILE A 441 -5.35 -10.46 6.57
N GLY A 442 -5.36 -9.36 7.33
CA GLY A 442 -6.58 -8.89 7.99
C GLY A 442 -7.66 -8.41 7.00
N ALA A 443 -7.28 -7.86 5.85
CA ALA A 443 -8.22 -7.53 4.78
C ALA A 443 -8.81 -8.80 4.16
N GLY A 444 -7.97 -9.79 3.84
CA GLY A 444 -8.40 -11.06 3.26
C GLY A 444 -9.30 -11.89 4.16
N GLU A 445 -9.13 -11.80 5.48
CA GLU A 445 -10.00 -12.47 6.46
C GLU A 445 -11.36 -11.78 6.66
N LYS A 446 -11.47 -10.49 6.37
CA LYS A 446 -12.66 -9.67 6.68
C LYS A 446 -13.53 -9.35 5.47
N GLN A 447 -12.94 -9.30 4.28
CA GLN A 447 -13.60 -8.83 3.06
C GLN A 447 -13.76 -9.97 2.04
N ASN A 448 -14.76 -9.84 1.18
CA ASN A 448 -14.84 -10.62 -0.06
C ASN A 448 -14.06 -9.87 -1.15
N ILE A 449 -12.87 -10.34 -1.51
CA ILE A 449 -11.93 -9.62 -2.37
C ILE A 449 -11.82 -10.28 -3.75
N PHE A 450 -12.03 -9.46 -4.78
CA PHE A 450 -11.66 -9.74 -6.17
C PHE A 450 -10.48 -8.86 -6.59
N ILE A 451 -9.46 -9.46 -7.20
CA ILE A 451 -8.25 -8.78 -7.64
C ILE A 451 -8.14 -8.88 -9.16
N ILE A 452 -7.77 -7.79 -9.82
CA ILE A 452 -7.42 -7.79 -11.24
C ILE A 452 -5.91 -7.64 -11.34
N GLY A 453 -5.24 -8.63 -11.93
CA GLY A 453 -3.80 -8.59 -12.18
C GLY A 453 -3.50 -8.45 -13.67
N ALA A 454 -2.66 -7.50 -14.05
CA ALA A 454 -2.13 -7.38 -15.41
C ALA A 454 -0.87 -8.24 -15.57
N LYS A 455 -1.05 -9.47 -16.01
CA LYS A 455 0.04 -10.46 -16.16
C LYS A 455 0.81 -10.29 -17.47
N GLY A 456 0.14 -9.88 -18.54
CA GLY A 456 0.69 -9.92 -19.89
C GLY A 456 0.76 -11.34 -20.46
N ASP A 457 1.10 -11.43 -21.74
CA ASP A 457 1.14 -12.69 -22.51
C ASP A 457 2.54 -13.34 -22.55
N GLY A 458 3.57 -12.62 -22.11
CA GLY A 458 4.96 -13.06 -22.18
C GLY A 458 5.57 -13.00 -23.59
N ALA A 459 4.89 -12.34 -24.53
CA ALA A 459 5.31 -12.15 -25.91
C ALA A 459 5.15 -10.68 -26.32
N GLY A 460 3.94 -10.24 -26.68
CA GLY A 460 3.67 -8.90 -27.22
C GLY A 460 3.05 -7.92 -26.24
N THR A 461 2.31 -8.40 -25.25
CA THR A 461 1.71 -7.59 -24.19
C THR A 461 2.55 -7.69 -22.92
N PRO A 462 3.19 -6.60 -22.47
CA PRO A 462 3.99 -6.63 -21.26
C PRO A 462 3.12 -6.92 -20.03
N SER A 463 3.73 -7.47 -18.99
CA SER A 463 3.12 -7.42 -17.65
C SER A 463 2.97 -5.97 -17.20
N ASP A 464 2.21 -5.75 -16.12
CA ASP A 464 2.07 -4.44 -15.48
C ASP A 464 3.43 -3.73 -15.32
N LEU A 465 3.55 -2.55 -15.95
CA LEU A 465 4.76 -1.72 -15.97
C LEU A 465 4.81 -0.73 -14.80
N VAL A 466 3.67 -0.49 -14.15
CA VAL A 466 3.54 0.45 -13.04
C VAL A 466 3.70 -0.29 -11.72
N ILE A 467 2.91 -1.33 -11.51
CA ILE A 467 2.92 -2.17 -10.30
C ILE A 467 3.42 -3.56 -10.67
N PRO A 468 4.71 -3.87 -10.47
CA PRO A 468 5.25 -5.17 -10.86
C PRO A 468 4.52 -6.31 -10.13
N ASN A 469 4.19 -7.38 -10.86
CA ASN A 469 3.53 -8.55 -10.27
C ASN A 469 4.39 -9.21 -9.18
N TYR A 470 5.71 -9.21 -9.36
CA TYR A 470 6.68 -9.70 -8.38
C TYR A 470 7.95 -8.85 -8.41
N VAL A 471 8.61 -8.70 -7.27
CA VAL A 471 9.98 -8.20 -7.17
C VAL A 471 10.89 -9.30 -6.63
N MET A 472 11.74 -9.88 -7.47
CA MET A 472 12.56 -11.07 -7.11
C MET A 472 13.49 -10.83 -5.91
N THR A 473 13.94 -9.59 -5.70
CA THR A 473 14.82 -9.21 -4.59
C THR A 473 14.06 -8.77 -3.34
N ALA A 474 12.72 -8.65 -3.41
CA ALA A 474 11.85 -8.22 -2.32
C ALA A 474 10.55 -9.07 -2.32
N PRO A 475 10.54 -10.24 -1.65
CA PRO A 475 9.44 -11.21 -1.72
C PRO A 475 8.08 -10.71 -1.25
N LEU A 476 8.04 -9.60 -0.51
CA LEU A 476 6.84 -8.95 0.00
C LEU A 476 6.34 -7.80 -0.90
N SER A 477 7.00 -7.55 -2.03
CA SER A 477 6.70 -6.41 -2.90
C SER A 477 6.07 -6.80 -4.24
N GLY A 478 5.01 -6.07 -4.61
CA GLY A 478 4.25 -6.25 -5.85
C GLY A 478 2.84 -6.80 -5.65
N THR A 479 2.16 -7.11 -6.75
CA THR A 479 0.77 -7.59 -6.76
C THR A 479 0.61 -8.98 -6.13
N ARG A 480 1.50 -9.92 -6.48
CA ARG A 480 1.32 -11.33 -6.11
C ARG A 480 1.63 -11.64 -4.65
N PRO A 481 2.61 -10.99 -3.99
CA PRO A 481 2.74 -11.09 -2.54
C PRO A 481 1.47 -10.65 -1.81
N LEU A 482 0.80 -9.58 -2.26
CA LEU A 482 -0.50 -9.19 -1.72
C LEU A 482 -1.58 -10.26 -1.93
N VAL A 483 -1.70 -10.81 -3.14
CA VAL A 483 -2.63 -11.92 -3.44
C VAL A 483 -2.43 -13.08 -2.47
N ILE A 484 -1.18 -13.51 -2.27
CA ILE A 484 -0.82 -14.61 -1.36
C ILE A 484 -1.24 -14.28 0.07
N HIS A 485 -0.94 -13.07 0.56
CA HIS A 485 -1.25 -12.70 1.94
C HIS A 485 -2.71 -12.37 2.20
N MET A 486 -3.49 -12.02 1.17
CA MET A 486 -4.96 -11.96 1.23
C MET A 486 -5.61 -13.35 1.13
N GLN A 487 -4.82 -14.42 1.04
CA GLN A 487 -5.29 -15.80 0.86
C GLN A 487 -6.16 -15.95 -0.40
N ALA A 488 -5.85 -15.18 -1.44
CA ALA A 488 -6.57 -15.22 -2.70
C ALA A 488 -5.98 -16.28 -3.64
N SER A 489 -6.84 -16.98 -4.38
CA SER A 489 -6.46 -17.94 -5.41
C SER A 489 -6.75 -17.44 -6.82
N ASP A 490 -6.04 -17.95 -7.82
CA ASP A 490 -6.35 -17.64 -9.22
C ASP A 490 -7.78 -18.12 -9.56
N LEU A 491 -8.54 -17.31 -10.29
CA LEU A 491 -9.91 -17.60 -10.68
C LEU A 491 -9.96 -18.89 -11.51
N ASN A 492 -10.80 -19.84 -11.11
CA ASN A 492 -10.92 -21.12 -11.82
C ASN A 492 -11.78 -20.99 -13.08
N LEU A 493 -11.14 -20.98 -14.25
CA LEU A 493 -11.80 -20.80 -15.55
C LEU A 493 -12.35 -22.09 -16.18
N THR A 494 -12.39 -23.23 -15.46
CA THR A 494 -12.85 -24.53 -16.02
C THR A 494 -14.23 -24.46 -16.67
N ASN A 495 -15.13 -23.62 -16.15
CA ASN A 495 -16.50 -23.45 -16.65
C ASN A 495 -16.71 -22.13 -17.40
N ALA A 496 -15.64 -21.49 -17.87
CA ALA A 496 -15.71 -20.25 -18.64
C ALA A 496 -15.82 -20.53 -20.16
N PRO A 497 -16.45 -19.63 -20.96
CA PRO A 497 -17.21 -18.44 -20.53
C PRO A 497 -18.50 -18.85 -19.78
N GLY A 498 -18.86 -18.09 -18.75
CA GLY A 498 -19.97 -18.44 -17.86
C GLY A 498 -19.91 -17.74 -16.51
N LEU A 499 -20.88 -18.06 -15.65
CA LEU A 499 -20.92 -17.58 -14.27
C LEU A 499 -20.06 -18.49 -13.39
N ILE A 500 -18.91 -17.99 -12.96
CA ILE A 500 -17.89 -18.74 -12.21
C ILE A 500 -18.14 -18.57 -10.71
N PRO A 501 -18.35 -19.64 -9.93
CA PRO A 501 -18.47 -19.55 -8.49
C PRO A 501 -17.13 -19.16 -7.85
N VAL A 502 -17.18 -18.23 -6.91
CA VAL A 502 -16.03 -17.77 -6.14
C VAL A 502 -15.97 -18.50 -4.81
N GLN A 503 -14.78 -18.99 -4.44
CA GLN A 503 -14.52 -19.61 -3.14
C GLN A 503 -13.41 -18.82 -2.44
N GLY A 504 -13.77 -18.01 -1.44
CA GLY A 504 -12.83 -17.11 -0.78
C GLY A 504 -12.45 -15.92 -1.67
N ASN A 505 -11.24 -15.40 -1.47
CA ASN A 505 -10.73 -14.29 -2.28
C ASN A 505 -10.14 -14.81 -3.59
N VAL A 506 -10.27 -14.04 -4.67
CA VAL A 506 -9.84 -14.49 -6.00
C VAL A 506 -9.11 -13.41 -6.79
N VAL A 507 -8.25 -13.83 -7.71
CA VAL A 507 -7.58 -12.97 -8.69
C VAL A 507 -7.83 -13.44 -10.12
N SER A 508 -8.22 -12.52 -11.00
CA SER A 508 -8.20 -12.73 -12.45
C SER A 508 -6.90 -12.18 -13.03
N CYS A 509 -6.15 -13.03 -13.72
CA CYS A 509 -4.89 -12.68 -14.36
C CYS A 509 -5.14 -12.40 -15.85
N PHE A 510 -5.10 -11.12 -16.24
CA PHE A 510 -5.28 -10.69 -17.62
C PHE A 510 -3.98 -10.78 -18.41
N THR A 511 -4.06 -11.38 -19.59
CA THR A 511 -2.96 -11.53 -20.55
C THR A 511 -2.92 -10.38 -21.56
N GLN A 512 -4.02 -9.63 -21.69
CA GLN A 512 -4.16 -8.44 -22.52
C GLN A 512 -4.50 -7.20 -21.69
N GLY A 513 -4.32 -6.02 -22.28
CA GLY A 513 -4.45 -4.74 -21.60
C GLY A 513 -3.16 -4.33 -20.88
N ASP A 514 -3.27 -3.28 -20.08
CA ASP A 514 -2.19 -2.66 -19.33
C ASP A 514 -2.66 -2.27 -17.92
N HIS A 515 -1.85 -1.47 -17.22
CA HIS A 515 -2.16 -1.02 -15.87
C HIS A 515 -3.50 -0.28 -15.77
N SER A 516 -3.83 0.56 -16.75
CA SER A 516 -4.97 1.46 -16.74
C SER A 516 -6.25 0.84 -17.31
N SER A 517 -6.18 -0.38 -17.84
CA SER A 517 -7.26 -0.99 -18.64
C SER A 517 -8.58 -1.23 -17.93
N ILE A 518 -8.70 -1.05 -16.60
CA ILE A 518 -10.04 -1.01 -15.98
C ILE A 518 -10.80 0.29 -16.32
N LEU A 519 -10.09 1.37 -16.66
CA LEU A 519 -10.62 2.71 -16.93
C LEU A 519 -10.35 3.18 -18.37
N ASP A 520 -9.29 2.69 -19.01
CA ASP A 520 -8.87 3.15 -20.34
C ASP A 520 -8.89 2.00 -21.37
N PRO A 521 -9.78 2.03 -22.37
CA PRO A 521 -9.87 0.98 -23.38
C PRO A 521 -8.75 0.97 -24.41
N THR A 522 -7.85 1.95 -24.42
CA THR A 522 -6.85 2.15 -25.49
C THR A 522 -5.95 0.94 -25.71
N ALA A 523 -5.47 0.31 -24.63
CA ALA A 523 -4.55 -0.84 -24.74
C ALA A 523 -5.27 -2.12 -25.21
N SER A 524 -6.48 -2.37 -24.70
CA SER A 524 -7.34 -3.47 -25.15
C SER A 524 -8.79 -3.21 -24.73
N PRO A 525 -9.68 -2.84 -25.68
CA PRO A 525 -11.10 -2.67 -25.38
C PRO A 525 -11.74 -3.96 -24.86
N ALA A 526 -11.30 -5.13 -25.35
CA ALA A 526 -11.79 -6.43 -24.89
C ALA A 526 -11.43 -6.69 -23.42
N ALA A 527 -10.17 -6.44 -23.03
CA ALA A 527 -9.75 -6.59 -21.64
C ALA A 527 -10.50 -5.62 -20.72
N THR A 528 -10.70 -4.37 -21.17
CA THR A 528 -11.44 -3.34 -20.41
C THR A 528 -12.87 -3.74 -20.14
N VAL A 529 -13.60 -4.16 -21.18
CA VAL A 529 -14.98 -4.64 -21.05
C VAL A 529 -15.06 -5.85 -20.13
N GLU A 530 -14.13 -6.80 -20.25
CA GLU A 530 -14.11 -7.98 -19.39
C GLU A 530 -13.77 -7.64 -17.93
N MET A 531 -12.79 -6.77 -17.66
CA MET A 531 -12.46 -6.27 -16.31
C MET A 531 -13.67 -5.62 -15.64
N GLN A 532 -14.38 -4.75 -16.36
CA GLN A 532 -15.56 -4.06 -15.85
C GLN A 532 -16.74 -5.01 -15.61
N LYS A 533 -16.96 -5.99 -16.50
CA LYS A 533 -18.01 -7.03 -16.32
C LYS A 533 -17.72 -7.95 -15.13
N GLN A 534 -16.47 -8.40 -14.97
CA GLN A 534 -16.08 -9.21 -13.82
C GLN A 534 -16.27 -8.42 -12.52
N THR A 535 -15.88 -7.14 -12.51
CA THR A 535 -16.11 -6.24 -11.37
C THR A 535 -17.60 -6.09 -11.04
N ALA A 536 -18.43 -5.78 -12.03
CA ALA A 536 -19.86 -5.56 -11.83
C ALA A 536 -20.58 -6.84 -11.34
N SER A 537 -20.26 -7.99 -11.93
CA SER A 537 -20.83 -9.28 -11.51
C SER A 537 -20.39 -9.70 -10.10
N PHE A 538 -19.14 -9.44 -9.72
CA PHE A 538 -18.67 -9.67 -8.36
C PHE A 538 -19.43 -8.82 -7.33
N ILE A 539 -19.69 -7.55 -7.66
CA ILE A 539 -20.45 -6.63 -6.81
C ILE A 539 -21.90 -7.08 -6.65
N VAL A 540 -22.62 -7.28 -7.76
CA VAL A 540 -24.06 -7.59 -7.71
C VAL A 540 -24.36 -8.94 -7.05
N THR A 541 -23.40 -9.86 -7.09
CA THR A 541 -23.50 -11.17 -6.42
C THR A 541 -22.91 -11.18 -5.02
N LYS A 542 -22.47 -10.02 -4.50
CA LYS A 542 -21.89 -9.85 -3.16
C LYS A 542 -20.70 -10.78 -2.89
N GLY A 543 -19.86 -10.93 -3.90
CA GLY A 543 -18.66 -11.75 -3.85
C GLY A 543 -18.83 -13.24 -4.17
N ASN A 544 -20.05 -13.71 -4.50
CA ASN A 544 -20.30 -15.13 -4.69
C ASN A 544 -19.95 -15.65 -6.10
N PHE A 545 -20.01 -14.80 -7.13
CA PHE A 545 -19.74 -15.21 -8.50
C PHE A 545 -19.06 -14.12 -9.33
N ILE A 546 -18.33 -14.54 -10.36
CA ILE A 546 -17.77 -13.68 -11.40
C ILE A 546 -18.29 -14.15 -12.76
N GLN A 547 -18.89 -13.25 -13.52
CA GLN A 547 -19.27 -13.52 -14.90
C GLN A 547 -18.05 -13.33 -15.80
N VAL A 548 -17.58 -14.42 -16.39
CA VAL A 548 -16.52 -14.40 -17.41
C VAL A 548 -17.17 -14.44 -18.79
N THR A 549 -16.87 -13.47 -19.65
CA THR A 549 -17.44 -13.41 -21.01
C THR A 549 -16.41 -13.61 -22.12
N ASP A 550 -15.18 -13.18 -21.89
CA ASP A 550 -14.08 -13.33 -22.84
C ASP A 550 -12.88 -14.03 -22.18
N THR A 551 -12.66 -15.30 -22.52
CA THR A 551 -11.52 -16.07 -22.00
C THR A 551 -10.22 -15.78 -22.77
N THR A 552 -10.27 -15.07 -23.90
CA THR A 552 -9.09 -14.82 -24.74
C THR A 552 -8.16 -13.75 -24.17
N VAL A 553 -8.64 -12.97 -23.20
CA VAL A 553 -7.88 -11.93 -22.47
C VAL A 553 -7.39 -12.40 -21.10
N LEU A 554 -7.66 -13.66 -20.73
CA LEU A 554 -7.33 -14.24 -19.43
C LEU A 554 -6.26 -15.33 -19.55
N GLN A 555 -5.64 -15.69 -18.42
CA GLN A 555 -4.71 -16.81 -18.31
C GLN A 555 -5.41 -18.13 -17.99
#